data_AF-A0A2K2D3D1-F1
#
_entry.id   AF-A0A2K2D3D1-F1
#
_cell.length_a   1.000
_cell.length_b   1.000
_cell.length_c   1.000
_cell.angle_alpha   90.00
_cell.angle_beta   90.00
_cell.angle_gamma   90.00
#
_symmetry.space_group_name_H-M   'P 1'
#
loop_
_entity.id
_entity.type
_entity.pdbx_description
1 polymer ?
#
loop_
_entity_poly.entity_id
_entity_poly.type
_entity_poly.pdbx_seq_one_letter_code
_entity_poly.pdbx_strand_id
1 'polypeptide(L)'
;MTTPSPKILVWNAHGLNSRAKRCAVFQVVSNAGASIICLQESKLQVVIACIVTKCLGVILASNAAVVSLSNPHISDHTSTARVTTVDGCWWLTEAYGPHRVANKDAFL
;
A
#
# COMPACT_ATOMS: atom_id res chain seq x y z
N MET A 1 13.43 7.82 24.03
CA MET A 1 12.53 8.32 22.97
C MET A 1 11.67 7.16 22.54
N THR A 2 10.36 7.22 22.76
CA THR A 2 9.43 6.16 22.33
C THR A 2 9.18 6.32 20.83
N THR A 3 9.60 5.35 20.03
CA THR A 3 9.23 5.30 18.62
C THR A 3 7.71 5.20 18.49
N PRO A 4 7.07 6.02 17.64
CA PRO A 4 5.62 6.03 17.52
C PRO A 4 5.11 4.71 16.94
N SER A 5 3.98 4.23 17.46
CA SER A 5 3.27 3.09 16.90
C SER A 5 2.96 3.33 15.40
N PRO A 6 3.17 2.34 14.52
CA PRO A 6 2.95 2.53 13.09
C PRO A 6 1.48 2.80 12.79
N LYS A 7 1.21 3.82 11.96
CA LYS A 7 -0.14 4.12 11.46
C LYS A 7 -0.32 3.53 10.06
N ILE A 8 -1.42 2.82 9.84
CA ILE A 8 -1.72 2.16 8.57
C ILE A 8 -2.89 2.87 7.90
N LEU A 9 -2.74 3.22 6.62
CA LEU A 9 -3.80 3.77 5.78
C LEU A 9 -4.09 2.83 4.62
N VAL A 10 -5.34 2.37 4.49
CA VAL A 10 -5.79 1.55 3.36
C VAL A 10 -6.80 2.35 2.56
N TRP A 11 -6.58 2.52 1.26
CA TRP A 11 -7.43 3.37 0.42
C TRP A 11 -7.57 2.84 -1.00
N ASN A 12 -8.82 2.60 -1.42
CA ASN A 12 -9.15 2.46 -2.84
C ASN A 12 -9.15 3.84 -3.53
N ALA A 13 -8.09 4.13 -4.27
CA ALA A 13 -7.85 5.44 -4.85
C ALA A 13 -8.60 5.68 -6.18
N HIS A 14 -9.19 4.64 -6.79
CA HIS A 14 -9.91 4.69 -8.07
C HIS A 14 -9.21 5.58 -9.14
N GLY A 15 -7.94 5.28 -9.39
CA GLY A 15 -7.10 5.86 -10.43
C GLY A 15 -6.32 7.11 -10.01
N LEU A 16 -5.00 7.06 -10.21
CA LEU A 16 -4.01 8.08 -9.83
C LEU A 16 -3.25 8.68 -11.03
N ASN A 17 -3.78 8.52 -12.25
CA ASN A 17 -3.15 9.06 -13.46
C ASN A 17 -3.14 10.59 -13.51
N SER A 18 -4.09 11.26 -12.83
CA SER A 18 -4.08 12.72 -12.70
C SER A 18 -3.09 13.20 -11.64
N ARG A 19 -2.28 14.21 -11.98
CA ARG A 19 -1.37 14.89 -11.03
C ARG A 19 -2.13 15.45 -9.82
N ALA A 20 -3.32 16.01 -10.03
CA ALA A 20 -4.13 16.56 -8.95
C ALA A 20 -4.53 15.48 -7.93
N LYS A 21 -4.91 14.28 -8.42
CA LYS A 21 -5.22 13.14 -7.54
C LYS A 21 -3.98 12.67 -6.77
N ARG A 22 -2.81 12.61 -7.42
CA ARG A 22 -1.55 12.27 -6.71
C ARG A 22 -1.21 13.29 -5.62
N CYS A 23 -1.37 14.58 -5.89
CA CYS A 23 -1.16 15.63 -4.89
C CYS A 23 -2.15 15.52 -3.72
N ALA A 24 -3.44 15.27 -3.99
CA ALA A 24 -4.45 15.08 -2.96
C ALA A 24 -4.15 13.85 -2.08
N VAL A 25 -3.79 12.71 -2.69
CA VAL A 25 -3.39 11.51 -1.94
C VAL A 25 -2.16 11.78 -1.10
N PHE A 26 -1.14 12.46 -1.64
CA PHE A 26 0.06 12.83 -0.89
C PHE A 26 -0.29 13.71 0.34
N GLN A 27 -1.17 14.70 0.18
CA GLN A 27 -1.60 15.55 1.29
C GLN A 27 -2.35 14.76 2.37
N VAL A 28 -3.25 13.86 1.99
CA VAL A 28 -3.98 12.99 2.94
C VAL A 28 -3.01 12.10 3.70
N VAL A 29 -2.06 11.47 3.01
CA VAL A 29 -1.04 10.60 3.61
C VAL A 29 -0.17 11.38 4.60
N SER A 30 0.30 12.56 4.19
CA SER A 30 1.14 13.43 5.02
C SER A 30 0.40 13.90 6.26
N ASN A 31 -0.86 14.34 6.12
CA ASN A 31 -1.69 14.81 7.23
C ASN A 31 -2.07 13.67 8.19
N ALA A 32 -2.30 12.46 7.67
CA ALA A 32 -2.58 11.29 8.51
C ALA A 32 -1.34 10.83 9.31
N GLY A 33 -0.13 11.21 8.87
CA GLY A 33 1.12 10.70 9.42
C GLY A 33 1.23 9.18 9.26
N ALA A 34 0.71 8.64 8.16
CA ALA A 34 0.69 7.21 7.92
C ALA A 34 2.12 6.66 7.71
N SER A 35 2.44 5.58 8.40
CA SER A 35 3.73 4.89 8.32
C SER A 35 3.70 3.78 7.26
N ILE A 36 2.52 3.22 7.00
CA ILE A 36 2.25 2.22 5.96
C ILE A 36 1.01 2.69 5.20
N ILE A 37 1.08 2.75 3.87
CA ILE A 37 -0.05 3.13 3.01
C ILE A 37 -0.29 2.00 2.03
N CYS A 38 -1.54 1.56 1.85
CA CYS A 38 -1.97 0.55 0.89
C CYS A 38 -2.97 1.17 -0.11
N LEU A 39 -2.62 1.28 -1.39
CA LEU A 39 -3.51 1.90 -2.41
C LEU A 39 -4.06 0.92 -3.44
N GLN A 40 -5.38 0.71 -3.47
CA GLN A 40 -6.07 -0.13 -4.46
C GLN A 40 -6.53 0.68 -5.69
N GLU A 41 -6.74 -0.03 -6.81
CA GLU A 41 -7.14 0.54 -8.13
C GLU A 41 -6.37 1.80 -8.56
N SER A 42 -5.05 1.84 -8.34
CA SER A 42 -4.24 3.03 -8.65
C SER A 42 -4.21 3.36 -10.15
N LYS A 43 -4.41 2.37 -11.04
CA LYS A 43 -4.43 2.50 -12.52
C LYS A 43 -3.21 3.23 -13.10
N LEU A 44 -2.07 3.27 -12.39
CA LEU A 44 -0.86 3.97 -12.82
C LEU A 44 -0.21 3.25 -13.99
N GLN A 45 0.08 3.98 -15.09
CA GLN A 45 0.79 3.43 -16.26
C GLN A 45 2.31 3.50 -16.15
N VAL A 46 2.85 4.44 -15.37
CA VAL A 46 4.30 4.61 -15.16
C VAL A 46 4.55 4.73 -13.66
N VAL A 47 5.36 3.82 -13.13
CA VAL A 47 5.78 3.79 -11.72
C VAL A 47 7.30 4.00 -11.69
N ILE A 48 7.75 5.20 -11.31
CA ILE A 48 9.18 5.58 -11.20
C ILE A 48 9.68 5.34 -9.77
N ALA A 49 11.00 5.16 -9.58
CA ALA A 49 11.65 4.83 -8.29
C ALA A 49 11.16 5.66 -7.08
N CYS A 50 10.82 6.93 -7.27
CA CYS A 50 10.27 7.81 -6.23
C CYS A 50 8.80 7.52 -5.85
N ILE A 51 8.07 6.78 -6.68
CA ILE A 51 6.71 6.25 -6.46
C ILE A 51 6.77 4.78 -6.00
N VAL A 52 7.90 4.09 -6.27
CA VAL A 52 8.01 2.62 -6.38
C VAL A 52 8.54 1.88 -5.16
N THR A 53 9.13 2.45 -4.11
CA THR A 53 9.99 1.63 -3.21
C THR A 53 9.30 0.54 -2.37
N LYS A 54 8.06 0.10 -2.67
CA LYS A 54 7.77 -1.35 -2.65
C LYS A 54 6.59 -1.97 -3.42
N CYS A 55 5.99 -1.44 -4.49
CA CYS A 55 4.75 -2.09 -5.00
C CYS A 55 4.42 -2.13 -6.49
N LEU A 56 3.93 -3.31 -6.89
CA LEU A 56 3.08 -3.61 -8.04
C LEU A 56 1.88 -4.41 -7.48
N GLY A 57 0.66 -4.03 -7.85
CA GLY A 57 -0.57 -4.64 -7.32
C GLY A 57 -0.89 -4.20 -5.90
N VAL A 58 -1.57 -3.05 -5.77
CA VAL A 58 -1.83 -2.33 -4.51
C VAL A 58 -0.57 -1.72 -3.88
N ILE A 59 -0.53 -0.39 -3.80
CA ILE A 59 0.70 0.35 -3.48
C ILE A 59 0.96 0.36 -1.97
N LEU A 60 1.96 -0.37 -1.50
CA LEU A 60 2.60 -0.32 -0.18
C LEU A 60 3.77 0.68 -0.18
N ALA A 61 3.61 1.80 0.52
CA ALA A 61 4.68 2.74 0.82
C ALA A 61 4.93 2.76 2.35
N SER A 62 6.21 2.75 2.75
CA SER A 62 6.59 2.65 4.16
C SER A 62 7.57 3.76 4.58
N ASN A 63 7.36 4.36 5.75
CA ASN A 63 8.35 5.23 6.38
C ASN A 63 9.44 4.38 7.06
N ALA A 64 10.62 4.29 6.44
CA ALA A 64 11.75 3.49 6.91
C ALA A 64 12.28 3.87 8.31
N ALA A 65 11.95 5.08 8.80
CA ALA A 65 12.28 5.49 10.17
C ALA A 65 11.39 4.83 11.23
N VAL A 66 10.24 4.26 10.84
CA VAL A 66 9.23 3.69 11.73
C VAL A 66 9.01 2.20 11.46
N VAL A 67 9.04 1.80 10.19
CA VAL A 67 8.73 0.43 9.74
C VAL A 67 9.68 0.01 8.63
N SER A 68 10.09 -1.25 8.62
CA SER A 68 10.71 -1.87 7.46
C SER A 68 9.84 -2.99 6.91
N LEU A 69 9.76 -3.08 5.58
CA LEU A 69 9.04 -4.14 4.88
C LEU A 69 10.04 -5.16 4.34
N SER A 70 9.77 -6.45 4.44
CA SER A 70 10.58 -7.52 3.84
C SER A 70 9.69 -8.64 3.32
N ASN A 71 10.30 -9.59 2.60
CA ASN A 71 9.61 -10.79 2.09
C ASN A 71 8.31 -10.50 1.33
N PRO A 72 8.34 -9.65 0.29
CA PRO A 72 7.13 -9.35 -0.47
C PRO A 72 6.64 -10.59 -1.23
N HIS A 73 5.35 -10.86 -1.17
CA HIS A 73 4.65 -11.84 -1.98
C HIS A 73 3.48 -11.15 -2.67
N ILE A 74 3.56 -11.02 -3.98
CA ILE A 74 2.61 -10.26 -4.80
C ILE A 74 1.93 -11.22 -5.77
N SER A 75 0.61 -11.16 -5.82
CA SER A 75 -0.25 -11.83 -6.81
C SER A 75 -1.14 -10.80 -7.49
N ASP A 76 -1.97 -11.25 -8.43
CA ASP A 76 -2.90 -10.38 -9.17
C ASP A 76 -3.90 -9.64 -8.26
N HIS A 77 -4.19 -10.21 -7.08
CA HIS A 77 -5.23 -9.71 -6.17
C HIS A 77 -4.74 -9.53 -4.74
N THR A 78 -3.48 -9.84 -4.44
CA THR A 78 -2.95 -9.77 -3.08
C THR A 78 -1.53 -9.26 -3.04
N SER A 79 -1.23 -8.43 -2.07
CA SER A 79 0.13 -8.03 -1.71
C SER A 79 0.38 -8.32 -0.24
N THR A 80 1.35 -9.19 0.03
CA THR A 80 1.77 -9.55 1.37
C THR A 80 3.20 -9.09 1.60
N ALA A 81 3.49 -8.54 2.78
CA ALA A 81 4.85 -8.22 3.22
C ALA A 81 4.99 -8.42 4.72
N ARG A 82 6.20 -8.79 5.15
CA ARG A 82 6.57 -8.81 6.57
C ARG A 82 6.89 -7.39 7.01
N VAL A 83 6.17 -6.90 8.00
CA VAL A 83 6.41 -5.61 8.65
C VAL A 83 7.27 -5.84 9.87
N THR A 84 8.34 -5.06 9.99
CA THR A 84 9.19 -5.03 11.18
C THR A 84 9.13 -3.64 11.80
N THR A 85 8.84 -3.61 13.09
CA THR A 85 8.77 -2.43 13.96
C THR A 85 9.71 -2.62 15.14
N VAL A 86 9.87 -1.58 15.95
CA VAL A 86 10.57 -1.69 17.23
C VAL A 86 9.95 -2.69 18.21
N ASP A 87 8.64 -2.90 18.12
CA ASP A 87 7.86 -3.71 19.06
C ASP A 87 7.72 -5.16 18.57
N GLY A 88 8.22 -5.47 17.37
CA GLY A 88 8.19 -6.82 16.81
C GLY A 88 7.95 -6.87 15.30
N CYS A 89 7.81 -8.10 14.82
CA CYS A 89 7.56 -8.41 13.41
C CYS A 89 6.20 -9.08 13.22
N TRP A 90 5.47 -8.69 12.19
CA TRP A 90 4.17 -9.25 11.83
C TRP A 90 3.97 -9.24 10.32
N TRP A 91 2.96 -9.96 9.82
CA TRP A 91 2.66 -10.01 8.39
C TRP A 91 1.46 -9.11 8.06
N LEU A 92 1.60 -8.29 7.02
CA LEU A 92 0.51 -7.52 6.43
C LEU A 92 0.17 -8.14 5.09
N THR A 93 -1.07 -8.59 4.94
CA THR A 93 -1.65 -8.97 3.65
C THR A 93 -2.73 -7.98 3.30
N GLU A 94 -2.58 -7.39 2.13
CA GLU A 94 -3.59 -6.59 1.49
C GLU A 94 -4.17 -7.39 0.32
N ALA A 95 -5.49 -7.40 0.19
CA ALA A 95 -6.19 -8.16 -0.84
C ALA A 95 -7.28 -7.29 -1.47
N TYR A 96 -7.34 -7.30 -2.79
CA TYR A 96 -8.37 -6.65 -3.57
C TYR A 96 -8.98 -7.63 -4.57
N GLY A 97 -10.18 -8.10 -4.24
CA GLY A 97 -10.92 -9.04 -5.09
C GLY A 97 -11.55 -8.36 -6.32
N PRO A 98 -11.85 -9.15 -7.37
CA PRO A 98 -12.47 -8.64 -8.58
C PRO A 98 -13.87 -8.07 -8.30
N HIS A 99 -14.11 -6.84 -8.79
CA HIS A 99 -15.38 -6.14 -8.58
C HIS A 99 -16.55 -6.71 -9.43
N ARG A 100 -16.26 -7.49 -10.48
CA ARG A 100 -17.29 -8.07 -11.38
C ARG A 100 -17.62 -9.50 -10.99
N VAL A 101 -18.93 -9.81 -10.96
CA VAL A 101 -19.50 -11.11 -10.56
C VAL A 101 -18.91 -12.28 -11.36
N ALA A 102 -18.60 -12.09 -12.65
CA ALA A 102 -18.06 -13.12 -13.52
C ALA A 102 -16.67 -13.66 -13.12
N ASN A 103 -15.95 -12.97 -12.23
CA ASN A 103 -14.63 -13.39 -11.75
C ASN A 103 -14.63 -13.76 -10.26
N LYS A 104 -15.80 -13.85 -9.60
CA LYS A 104 -15.88 -14.23 -8.19
C LYS A 104 -15.42 -15.67 -7.96
N ASP A 105 -15.69 -16.56 -8.91
CA ASP A 105 -15.36 -17.98 -8.82
C ASP A 105 -13.84 -18.23 -8.88
N ALA A 106 -13.06 -17.29 -9.45
CA ALA A 106 -11.60 -17.36 -9.51
C ALA A 106 -10.89 -16.80 -8.26
N PHE A 107 -11.65 -16.26 -7.30
CA PHE A 107 -11.14 -15.63 -6.08
C PHE A 107 -11.34 -16.49 -4.83
N LEU A 108 -12.15 -17.55 -4.90
CA LEU A 108 -12.46 -18.49 -3.82
C LEU A 108 -11.52 -19.70 -3.82
#